data_AF-A0A4P9XFF3-F1
#
_entry.id   AF-A0A4P9XFF3-F1
#
_cell.length_a   1.000
_cell.length_b   1.000
_cell.length_c   1.000
_cell.angle_alpha   90.00
_cell.angle_beta   90.00
_cell.angle_gamma   90.00
#
_symmetry.space_group_name_H-M   'P 1'
#
loop_
_entity.id
_entity.type
_entity.pdbx_description
1 polymer ?
#
loop_
_entity_poly.entity_id
_entity_poly.type
_entity_poly.pdbx_seq_one_letter_code
_entity_poly.pdbx_strand_id
1 'polypeptide(L)'
;MQSFNVTLPAVPADWKPSEEEGQTFSYGQRLANFGTCSLEAVGPRYANLVKRTQLGRTLVEELELEAALREADQAGASDLPDEPESAELLRSDPRNWKKQDHYAVLGLSALRWNATEEDIKNAYRRKVLKHHPDKRAQAQDGPVNDDFFKCIQKAWEVMSNTTTRRQWDSCDPKFVESVPPAKPKGDWYKVYGPIFEREAHFSTKQPVPLLGGPDATREQVESFYNFWLSFSSWRSFEMRDKDDGHAADNRDEKRWMDKQNRANRTKLKREDVARRNKIVEQAMKLDERVVKYRKEAREEEAAAKRAAKAARRGG
;
A
#
# COMPACT_ATOMS: atom_id res chain seq x y z
N MET A 1 18.06 45.95 5.01
CA MET A 1 19.40 45.74 4.44
C MET A 1 20.42 46.11 5.50
N GLN A 2 21.13 45.13 6.07
CA GLN A 2 22.26 45.39 6.97
C GLN A 2 23.50 45.58 6.10
N SER A 3 24.08 46.78 6.13
CA SER A 3 25.36 47.07 5.49
C SER A 3 26.49 46.58 6.40
N PHE A 4 27.24 45.57 5.94
CA PHE A 4 28.46 45.11 6.61
C PHE A 4 29.66 45.89 6.06
N ASN A 5 30.26 46.74 6.88
CA ASN A 5 31.56 47.34 6.58
C ASN A 5 32.65 46.35 7.00
N VAL A 6 33.31 45.72 6.03
CA VAL A 6 34.46 44.86 6.27
C VAL A 6 35.72 45.71 6.12
N THR A 7 36.37 46.04 7.24
CA THR A 7 37.67 46.69 7.26
C THR A 7 38.75 45.59 7.26
N LEU A 8 39.60 45.56 6.24
CA LEU A 8 40.71 44.60 6.21
C LEU A 8 41.79 45.00 7.23
N PRO A 9 42.47 44.03 7.86
CA PRO A 9 43.57 44.32 8.77
C PRO A 9 44.74 44.98 8.04
N ALA A 10 45.44 45.87 8.74
CA ALA A 10 46.68 46.45 8.23
C ALA A 10 47.76 45.37 8.11
N VAL A 11 48.63 45.51 7.10
CA VAL A 11 49.78 44.61 6.93
C VAL A 11 50.71 44.76 8.15
N PRO A 12 51.26 43.65 8.69
CA PRO A 12 52.24 43.70 9.77
C PRO A 12 53.45 44.59 9.42
N ALA A 13 53.94 45.36 10.40
CA ALA A 13 55.00 46.35 10.19
C ALA A 13 56.36 45.75 9.77
N ASP A 14 56.54 44.45 9.98
CA ASP A 14 57.72 43.64 9.70
C ASP A 14 57.64 42.92 8.34
N TRP A 15 56.53 43.05 7.61
CA TRP A 15 56.36 42.40 6.31
C TRP A 15 57.21 43.08 5.23
N LYS A 16 58.06 42.30 4.56
CA LYS A 16 58.84 42.72 3.39
C LYS A 16 58.44 41.86 2.19
N PRO A 17 58.24 42.46 1.00
CA PRO A 17 57.99 41.66 -0.21
C PRO A 17 59.21 40.79 -0.52
N SER A 18 58.99 39.49 -0.74
CA SER A 18 60.02 38.56 -1.22
C SER A 18 60.38 38.91 -2.66
N GLU A 19 61.65 39.22 -2.93
CA GLU A 19 62.16 39.39 -4.31
C GLU A 19 62.47 38.04 -4.99
N GLU A 20 62.44 36.93 -4.25
CA GLU A 20 62.64 35.59 -4.79
C GLU A 20 61.30 34.99 -5.22
N GLU A 21 61.27 34.55 -6.49
CA GLU A 21 60.18 33.89 -7.22
C GLU A 21 59.08 34.78 -7.84
N GLY A 22 59.43 35.78 -8.67
CA GLY A 22 58.66 36.17 -9.87
C GLY A 22 57.15 36.51 -9.75
N GLN A 23 56.57 36.48 -8.57
CA GLN A 23 55.18 36.76 -8.26
C GLN A 23 55.12 38.14 -7.64
N THR A 24 54.90 39.14 -8.48
CA THR A 24 54.65 40.51 -8.05
C THR A 24 53.25 40.58 -7.42
N PHE A 25 53.16 40.42 -6.10
CA PHE A 25 51.94 40.78 -5.39
C PHE A 25 51.84 42.31 -5.33
N SER A 26 51.06 42.90 -6.23
CA SER A 26 50.73 44.32 -6.19
C SER A 26 49.63 44.57 -5.15
N TYR A 27 49.91 45.45 -4.19
CA TYR A 27 48.90 45.89 -3.22
C TYR A 27 48.01 46.93 -3.89
N GLY A 28 46.83 46.52 -4.36
CA GLY A 28 45.82 47.45 -4.86
C GLY A 28 45.30 48.32 -3.72
N GLN A 29 45.72 49.58 -3.64
CA GLN A 29 45.36 50.51 -2.55
C GLN A 29 43.87 50.90 -2.48
N ARG A 30 43.03 50.43 -3.41
CA ARG A 30 41.60 50.78 -3.41
C ARG A 30 40.78 49.67 -4.05
N LEU A 31 39.94 49.00 -3.25
CA LEU A 31 38.83 48.22 -3.80
C LEU A 31 37.93 49.17 -4.59
N ALA A 32 37.39 48.72 -5.73
CA ALA A 32 36.40 49.49 -6.48
C ALA A 32 35.26 49.93 -5.53
N ASN A 33 34.71 51.13 -5.74
CA ASN A 33 33.62 51.64 -4.91
C ASN A 33 32.47 50.60 -4.88
N PHE A 34 32.02 50.22 -3.69
CA PHE A 34 30.93 49.26 -3.54
C PHE A 34 29.63 49.85 -4.09
N GLY A 35 29.16 49.31 -5.21
CA GLY A 35 27.86 49.62 -5.77
C GLY A 35 26.77 48.71 -5.19
N THR A 36 25.57 49.23 -5.00
CA THR A 36 24.39 48.40 -4.77
C THR A 36 23.77 48.07 -6.13
N CYS A 37 23.60 46.78 -6.42
CA CYS A 37 22.81 46.33 -7.56
C CYS A 37 21.63 45.50 -7.06
N SER A 38 20.48 45.65 -7.71
CA SER A 38 19.34 44.76 -7.50
C SER A 38 19.62 43.45 -8.22
N LEU A 39 19.84 42.39 -7.44
CA LEU A 39 19.93 41.04 -7.98
C LEU A 39 18.52 40.50 -8.19
N GLU A 40 18.10 40.39 -9.45
CA GLU A 40 16.88 39.67 -9.81
C GLU A 40 17.17 38.18 -9.82
N ALA A 41 16.30 37.40 -9.18
CA ALA A 41 16.41 35.95 -9.22
C ALA A 41 15.90 35.46 -10.58
N VAL A 42 16.81 35.05 -11.45
CA VAL A 42 16.52 34.58 -12.81
C VAL A 42 17.09 33.19 -13.05
N GLY A 43 16.51 32.48 -14.02
CA GLY A 43 17.00 31.18 -14.50
C GLY A 43 16.23 29.96 -13.98
N PRO A 44 16.58 28.76 -14.48
CA PRO A 44 15.78 27.54 -14.30
C PRO A 44 15.60 27.15 -12.82
N ARG A 45 16.63 27.37 -12.00
CA ARG A 45 16.58 27.06 -10.55
C ARG A 45 15.55 27.90 -9.81
N TYR A 46 15.47 29.20 -10.13
CA TYR A 46 14.48 30.09 -9.53
C TYR A 46 13.07 29.77 -10.04
N ALA A 47 12.92 29.49 -11.34
CA ALA A 47 11.65 29.06 -11.90
C ALA A 47 11.11 27.79 -11.21
N ASN A 48 11.94 26.76 -10.99
CA ASN A 48 11.55 25.56 -10.27
C ASN A 48 11.26 25.83 -8.78
N LEU A 49 11.96 26.78 -8.14
CA LEU A 49 11.60 27.22 -6.79
C LEU A 49 10.20 27.83 -6.75
N VAL A 50 9.90 28.76 -7.66
CA VAL A 50 8.57 29.40 -7.73
C VAL A 50 7.49 28.35 -7.98
N LYS A 51 7.70 27.44 -8.94
CA LYS A 51 6.77 26.33 -9.23
C LYS A 51 6.50 25.48 -7.99
N ARG A 52 7.55 24.99 -7.30
CA ARG A 52 7.43 24.23 -6.06
C ARG A 52 6.63 24.97 -5.00
N THR A 53 6.89 26.27 -4.83
CA THR A 53 6.16 27.08 -3.83
C THR A 53 4.69 27.25 -4.18
N GLN A 54 4.34 27.43 -5.46
CA GLN A 54 2.95 27.53 -5.91
C GLN A 54 2.20 26.20 -5.75
N LEU A 55 2.87 25.09 -6.07
CA LEU A 55 2.30 23.74 -5.98
C LEU A 55 2.38 23.13 -4.57
N GLY A 56 3.04 23.80 -3.62
CA GLY A 56 3.25 23.31 -2.25
C GLY A 56 4.07 22.02 -2.17
N ARG A 57 5.11 21.88 -3.01
CA ARG A 57 5.92 20.66 -3.13
C ARG A 57 7.34 20.84 -2.61
N THR A 58 7.93 19.74 -2.14
CA THR A 58 9.34 19.68 -1.78
C THR A 58 10.22 19.43 -3.02
N LEU A 59 11.53 19.70 -2.91
CA LEU A 59 12.50 19.35 -3.96
C LEU A 59 12.51 17.84 -4.24
N VAL A 60 12.40 17.01 -3.19
CA VAL A 60 12.44 15.55 -3.32
C VAL A 60 11.26 15.06 -4.13
N GLU A 61 10.04 15.51 -3.81
CA GLU A 61 8.82 15.14 -4.55
C GLU A 61 8.87 15.58 -6.02
N GLU A 62 9.44 16.76 -6.31
CA GLU A 62 9.61 17.23 -7.69
C GLU A 62 10.59 16.33 -8.47
N LEU A 63 11.72 15.97 -7.86
CA LEU A 63 12.73 15.10 -8.49
C LEU A 63 12.21 13.68 -8.73
N GLU A 64 11.47 13.12 -7.77
CA GLU A 64 10.83 11.80 -7.91
C GLU A 64 9.79 11.82 -9.04
N LEU A 65 9.05 12.91 -9.17
CA LEU A 65 8.07 13.09 -10.23
C LEU A 65 8.71 13.23 -11.61
N GLU A 66 9.77 14.02 -11.72
CA GLU A 66 10.56 14.13 -12.95
C GLU A 66 11.18 12.78 -13.34
N ALA A 67 11.69 12.02 -12.38
CA ALA A 67 12.22 10.68 -12.62
C ALA A 67 11.12 9.74 -13.14
N ALA A 68 9.94 9.74 -12.49
CA ALA A 68 8.79 8.94 -12.91
C ALA A 68 8.33 9.30 -14.33
N LEU A 69 8.35 10.59 -14.71
CA LEU A 69 8.05 11.03 -16.08
C LEU A 69 9.09 10.52 -17.09
N ARG A 70 10.39 10.67 -16.80
CA ARG A 70 11.47 10.16 -17.67
C ARG A 70 11.37 8.66 -17.87
N GLU A 71 11.09 7.92 -16.81
CA GLU A 71 10.89 6.47 -16.89
C GLU A 71 9.61 6.10 -17.65
N ALA A 72 8.53 6.86 -17.48
CA ALA A 72 7.28 6.66 -18.23
C ALA A 72 7.49 6.85 -19.73
N ASP A 73 8.25 7.87 -20.14
CA ASP A 73 8.56 8.16 -21.54
C ASP A 73 9.50 7.09 -22.15
N GLN A 74 10.33 6.43 -21.33
CA GLN A 74 11.22 5.34 -21.75
C GLN A 74 10.54 3.96 -21.75
N ALA A 75 9.54 3.78 -20.89
CA ALA A 75 8.81 2.52 -20.79
C ALA A 75 7.94 2.31 -22.03
N GLY A 76 8.05 1.13 -22.65
CA GLY A 76 7.15 0.71 -23.72
C GLY A 76 5.70 0.66 -23.25
N ALA A 77 4.76 0.72 -24.20
CA ALA A 77 3.33 0.61 -23.89
C ALA A 77 3.08 -0.66 -23.07
N SER A 78 2.52 -0.51 -21.87
CA SER A 78 2.12 -1.66 -21.06
C SER A 78 0.95 -2.39 -21.73
N ASP A 79 0.98 -3.71 -21.77
CA ASP A 79 -0.11 -4.52 -22.33
C ASP A 79 -1.41 -4.46 -21.49
N LEU A 80 -1.36 -3.84 -20.31
CA LEU A 80 -2.53 -3.63 -19.46
C LEU A 80 -3.46 -2.57 -20.06
N PRO A 81 -4.76 -2.88 -20.25
CA PRO A 81 -5.75 -1.90 -20.72
C PRO A 81 -5.81 -0.68 -19.81
N ASP A 82 -5.89 0.53 -20.38
CA ASP A 82 -6.13 1.75 -19.59
C ASP A 82 -7.59 1.77 -19.14
N GLU A 83 -7.81 1.53 -17.84
CA GLU A 83 -9.13 1.65 -17.23
C GLU A 83 -9.57 3.12 -17.19
N PRO A 84 -10.75 3.47 -17.74
CA PRO A 84 -11.23 4.84 -17.74
C PRO A 84 -11.50 5.31 -16.31
N GLU A 85 -11.07 6.53 -15.99
CA GLU A 85 -11.33 7.13 -14.69
C GLU A 85 -12.82 7.53 -14.58
N SER A 86 -13.51 7.01 -13.56
CA SER A 86 -14.89 7.44 -13.32
C SER A 86 -14.92 8.89 -12.81
N ALA A 87 -16.01 9.61 -13.10
CA ALA A 87 -16.20 10.98 -12.62
C ALA A 87 -16.25 11.08 -11.08
N GLU A 88 -16.57 9.99 -10.38
CA GLU A 88 -16.48 9.91 -8.92
C GLU A 88 -15.04 9.85 -8.44
N LEU A 89 -14.21 9.07 -9.14
CA LEU A 89 -12.80 8.88 -8.82
C LEU A 89 -12.00 10.16 -9.07
N LEU A 90 -12.30 10.91 -10.13
CA LEU A 90 -11.68 12.23 -10.38
C LEU A 90 -12.05 13.30 -9.34
N ARG A 91 -13.15 13.11 -8.61
CA ARG A 91 -13.60 14.02 -7.53
C ARG A 91 -13.15 13.57 -6.13
N SER A 92 -12.27 12.57 -6.05
CA SER A 92 -11.80 12.05 -4.77
C SER A 92 -10.94 13.07 -4.02
N ASP A 93 -11.22 13.31 -2.74
CA ASP A 93 -10.47 14.23 -1.87
C ASP A 93 -9.25 13.55 -1.22
N PRO A 94 -8.01 14.05 -1.42
CA PRO A 94 -6.77 13.54 -0.83
C PRO A 94 -6.81 13.33 0.68
N ARG A 95 -7.59 14.13 1.41
CA ARG A 95 -7.70 14.03 2.86
C ARG A 95 -8.37 12.73 3.31
N ASN A 96 -9.23 12.18 2.45
CA ASN A 96 -9.97 10.95 2.69
C ASN A 96 -9.30 9.71 2.06
N TRP A 97 -7.99 9.74 1.83
CA TRP A 97 -7.23 8.66 1.17
C TRP A 97 -7.47 7.27 1.79
N LYS A 98 -7.64 7.16 3.11
CA LYS A 98 -7.93 5.89 3.80
C LYS A 98 -9.21 5.18 3.34
N LYS A 99 -10.15 5.89 2.73
CA LYS A 99 -11.43 5.34 2.22
C LYS A 99 -11.42 5.17 0.70
N GLN A 100 -10.37 5.64 0.02
CA GLN A 100 -10.26 5.58 -1.43
C GLN A 100 -9.82 4.19 -1.87
N ASP A 101 -10.22 3.77 -3.06
CA ASP A 101 -9.74 2.54 -3.66
C ASP A 101 -8.42 2.82 -4.40
N HIS A 102 -7.29 2.60 -3.74
CA HIS A 102 -5.96 2.87 -4.32
C HIS A 102 -5.71 2.07 -5.62
N TYR A 103 -6.26 0.86 -5.73
CA TYR A 103 -6.18 0.08 -6.97
C TYR A 103 -6.93 0.76 -8.10
N ALA A 104 -8.14 1.26 -7.84
CA ALA A 104 -8.90 2.00 -8.85
C ALA A 104 -8.20 3.33 -9.22
N VAL A 105 -7.60 4.02 -8.26
CA VAL A 105 -6.86 5.29 -8.52
C VAL A 105 -5.70 5.06 -9.49
N LEU A 106 -4.97 3.93 -9.36
CA LEU A 106 -3.93 3.57 -10.32
C LEU A 106 -4.45 2.92 -11.61
N GLY A 107 -5.73 2.58 -11.71
CA GLY A 107 -6.30 1.84 -12.86
C GLY A 107 -5.90 0.36 -12.86
N LEU A 108 -5.83 -0.24 -11.69
CA LEU A 108 -5.54 -1.66 -11.44
C LEU A 108 -6.75 -2.35 -10.78
N SER A 109 -7.97 -1.86 -11.03
CA SER A 109 -9.16 -2.37 -10.35
C SER A 109 -9.49 -3.82 -10.73
N ALA A 110 -9.16 -4.25 -11.96
CA ALA A 110 -9.29 -5.64 -12.39
C ALA A 110 -8.30 -6.61 -11.73
N LEU A 111 -7.05 -6.18 -11.53
CA LEU A 111 -5.99 -7.03 -10.95
C LEU A 111 -6.04 -7.05 -9.41
N ARG A 112 -6.35 -5.91 -8.78
CA ARG A 112 -6.29 -5.72 -7.31
C ARG A 112 -5.03 -6.34 -6.71
N TRP A 113 -5.19 -7.26 -5.75
CA TRP A 113 -4.10 -7.92 -5.04
C TRP A 113 -3.25 -8.84 -5.92
N ASN A 114 -3.73 -9.23 -7.12
CA ASN A 114 -2.95 -10.01 -8.08
C ASN A 114 -1.96 -9.14 -8.88
N ALA A 115 -2.03 -7.81 -8.78
CA ALA A 115 -1.10 -6.91 -9.47
C ALA A 115 0.35 -7.11 -8.96
N THR A 116 1.29 -7.27 -9.88
CA THR A 116 2.72 -7.34 -9.55
C THR A 116 3.27 -5.96 -9.19
N GLU A 117 4.47 -5.91 -8.61
CA GLU A 117 5.15 -4.64 -8.33
C GLU A 117 5.46 -3.85 -9.60
N GLU A 118 5.72 -4.54 -10.71
CA GLU A 118 5.93 -3.94 -12.02
C GLU A 118 4.65 -3.32 -12.57
N ASP A 119 3.51 -4.00 -12.41
CA ASP A 119 2.20 -3.47 -12.81
C ASP A 119 1.87 -2.18 -12.06
N ILE A 120 2.16 -2.12 -10.75
CA ILE A 120 1.95 -0.94 -9.91
C ILE A 120 2.85 0.22 -10.35
N LYS A 121 4.14 -0.06 -10.61
CA LYS A 121 5.09 0.94 -11.12
C LYS A 121 4.65 1.51 -12.47
N ASN A 122 4.30 0.63 -13.40
CA ASN A 122 3.87 1.03 -14.73
C ASN A 122 2.55 1.81 -14.69
N ALA A 123 1.59 1.36 -13.88
CA ALA A 123 0.32 2.06 -13.68
C ALA A 123 0.52 3.46 -13.09
N TYR A 124 1.39 3.61 -12.08
CA TYR A 124 1.73 4.91 -11.50
C TYR A 124 2.36 5.85 -12.53
N ARG A 125 3.36 5.37 -13.28
CA ARG A 125 4.02 6.14 -14.36
C ARG A 125 3.02 6.67 -15.40
N ARG A 126 2.10 5.80 -15.86
CA ARG A 126 1.04 6.20 -16.80
C ARG A 126 0.11 7.27 -16.21
N LYS A 127 -0.36 7.08 -14.97
CA LYS A 127 -1.27 8.02 -14.32
C LYS A 127 -0.60 9.37 -14.04
N VAL A 128 0.68 9.36 -13.67
CA VAL A 128 1.51 10.56 -13.54
C VAL A 128 1.60 11.30 -14.86
N LEU A 129 1.91 10.62 -15.97
CA LEU A 129 2.04 11.25 -17.28
C LEU A 129 0.72 11.89 -17.76
N LYS A 130 -0.41 11.25 -17.44
CA LYS A 130 -1.77 11.68 -17.83
C LYS A 130 -2.29 12.83 -16.97
N HIS A 131 -2.09 12.78 -15.66
CA HIS A 131 -2.68 13.72 -14.70
C HIS A 131 -1.69 14.75 -14.13
N HIS A 132 -0.49 14.86 -14.70
CA HIS A 132 0.52 15.83 -14.24
C HIS A 132 -0.03 17.27 -14.25
N PRO A 133 0.14 18.05 -13.16
CA PRO A 133 -0.38 19.42 -13.08
C PRO A 133 0.15 20.33 -14.19
N ASP A 134 1.44 20.26 -14.54
CA ASP A 134 2.01 21.11 -15.61
C ASP A 134 1.32 20.89 -16.97
N LYS A 135 0.96 19.63 -17.31
CA LYS A 135 0.25 19.35 -18.56
C LYS A 135 -1.21 19.80 -18.50
N ARG A 136 -1.86 19.66 -17.34
CA ARG A 136 -3.25 20.11 -17.15
C ARG A 136 -3.37 21.63 -17.10
N ALA A 137 -2.39 22.32 -16.52
CA ALA A 137 -2.30 23.78 -16.51
C ALA A 137 -2.16 24.38 -17.92
N GLN A 138 -1.54 23.64 -18.85
CA GLN A 138 -1.45 24.03 -20.26
C GLN A 138 -2.74 23.75 -21.05
N ALA A 139 -3.58 22.81 -20.60
CA ALA A 139 -4.74 22.32 -21.33
C ALA A 139 -6.02 23.19 -21.19
N GLN A 140 -5.98 24.32 -20.46
CA GLN A 140 -7.11 25.25 -20.26
C GLN A 140 -8.43 24.65 -19.70
N ASP A 141 -8.41 23.41 -19.20
CA ASP A 141 -9.62 22.68 -18.81
C ASP A 141 -9.88 22.82 -17.29
N GLY A 142 -10.51 23.94 -16.92
CA GLY A 142 -11.08 24.16 -15.60
C GLY A 142 -10.10 24.54 -14.47
N PRO A 143 -10.60 24.80 -13.25
CA PRO A 143 -9.75 25.11 -12.10
C PRO A 143 -8.75 23.97 -11.89
N VAL A 144 -7.48 24.33 -11.67
CA VAL A 144 -6.34 23.42 -11.45
C VAL A 144 -6.58 22.63 -10.16
N ASN A 145 -7.41 21.60 -10.23
CA ASN A 145 -7.65 20.74 -9.11
C ASN A 145 -6.63 19.58 -9.14
N ASP A 146 -5.55 19.79 -8.39
CA ASP A 146 -4.48 18.83 -8.14
C ASP A 146 -4.87 17.74 -7.13
N ASP A 147 -6.10 17.75 -6.63
CA ASP A 147 -6.60 16.77 -5.67
C ASP A 147 -6.46 15.34 -6.21
N PHE A 148 -6.89 15.09 -7.44
CA PHE A 148 -6.76 13.75 -8.00
C PHE A 148 -5.29 13.32 -8.17
N PHE A 149 -4.40 14.25 -8.52
CA PHE A 149 -2.98 13.97 -8.61
C PHE A 149 -2.36 13.63 -7.24
N LYS A 150 -2.77 14.33 -6.19
CA LYS A 150 -2.38 14.01 -4.80
C LYS A 150 -2.91 12.65 -4.36
N CYS A 151 -4.10 12.25 -4.82
CA CYS A 151 -4.63 10.90 -4.62
C CYS A 151 -3.75 9.84 -5.30
N ILE A 152 -3.28 10.09 -6.53
CA ILE A 152 -2.33 9.21 -7.23
C ILE A 152 -1.03 9.06 -6.44
N GLN A 153 -0.45 10.17 -5.96
CA GLN A 153 0.76 10.14 -5.14
C GLN A 153 0.55 9.34 -3.85
N LYS A 154 -0.57 9.55 -3.15
CA LYS A 154 -0.91 8.77 -1.94
C LYS A 154 -1.13 7.29 -2.24
N ALA A 155 -1.79 6.95 -3.34
CA ALA A 155 -1.95 5.56 -3.77
C ALA A 155 -0.59 4.90 -4.05
N TRP A 156 0.35 5.62 -4.66
CA TRP A 156 1.71 5.15 -4.88
C TRP A 156 2.50 4.99 -3.59
N GLU A 157 2.44 5.94 -2.66
CA GLU A 157 3.10 5.84 -1.34
C GLU A 157 2.67 4.57 -0.60
N VAL A 158 1.37 4.25 -0.63
CA VAL A 158 0.81 3.06 0.02
C VAL A 158 1.16 1.78 -0.73
N MET A 159 1.04 1.75 -2.06
CA MET A 159 1.14 0.50 -2.84
C MET A 159 2.55 0.16 -3.35
N SER A 160 3.48 1.13 -3.36
CA SER A 160 4.86 0.92 -3.84
C SER A 160 5.68 0.01 -2.92
N ASN A 161 5.46 0.09 -1.60
CA ASN A 161 6.14 -0.75 -0.62
C ASN A 161 5.26 -1.96 -0.25
N THR A 162 5.85 -3.16 -0.29
CA THR A 162 5.17 -4.42 0.01
C THR A 162 4.54 -4.45 1.41
N THR A 163 5.15 -3.79 2.39
CA THR A 163 4.66 -3.75 3.78
C THR A 163 3.41 -2.89 3.91
N THR A 164 3.46 -1.67 3.39
CA THR A 164 2.32 -0.74 3.42
C THR A 164 1.19 -1.23 2.53
N ARG A 165 1.51 -1.86 1.41
CA ARG A 165 0.53 -2.54 0.55
C ARG A 165 -0.19 -3.64 1.31
N ARG A 166 0.54 -4.50 2.03
CA ARG A 166 -0.09 -5.52 2.89
C ARG A 166 -0.96 -4.92 4.00
N GLN A 167 -0.50 -3.84 4.64
CA GLN A 167 -1.31 -3.14 5.65
C GLN A 167 -2.63 -2.61 5.05
N TRP A 168 -2.57 -2.11 3.82
CA TRP A 168 -3.74 -1.70 3.05
C TRP A 168 -4.66 -2.87 2.67
N ASP A 169 -4.11 -3.90 2.03
CA ASP A 169 -4.84 -5.09 1.58
C ASP A 169 -5.54 -5.80 2.74
N SER A 170 -4.93 -5.77 3.94
CA SER A 170 -5.54 -6.26 5.17
C SER A 170 -6.87 -5.58 5.52
N CYS A 171 -7.14 -4.39 5.00
CA CYS A 171 -8.29 -3.55 5.32
C CYS A 171 -9.05 -3.08 4.07
N ASP A 172 -8.77 -3.64 2.89
CA ASP A 172 -9.33 -3.19 1.61
C ASP A 172 -10.87 -3.05 1.70
N PRO A 173 -11.43 -1.83 1.49
CA PRO A 173 -12.86 -1.59 1.56
C PRO A 173 -13.70 -2.43 0.59
N LYS A 174 -13.11 -2.89 -0.52
CA LYS A 174 -13.79 -3.73 -1.51
C LYS A 174 -13.71 -5.22 -1.19
N PHE A 175 -12.93 -5.61 -0.18
CA PHE A 175 -12.85 -7.00 0.23
C PHE A 175 -14.18 -7.46 0.84
N VAL A 176 -14.76 -8.52 0.29
CA VAL A 176 -16.03 -9.07 0.76
C VAL A 176 -15.81 -9.90 2.03
N GLU A 177 -15.99 -9.27 3.19
CA GLU A 177 -15.92 -9.89 4.53
C GLU A 177 -17.23 -10.59 4.95
N SER A 178 -18.02 -11.11 4.00
CA SER A 178 -19.28 -11.77 4.32
C SER A 178 -19.13 -13.29 4.52
N VAL A 179 -19.82 -13.83 5.53
CA VAL A 179 -20.04 -15.27 5.68
C VAL A 179 -21.25 -15.67 4.83
N PRO A 180 -21.19 -16.74 4.02
CA PRO A 180 -22.34 -17.25 3.30
C PRO A 180 -23.55 -17.51 4.21
N PRO A 181 -24.79 -17.41 3.69
CA PRO A 181 -25.95 -17.88 4.42
C PRO A 181 -25.79 -19.36 4.75
N ALA A 182 -26.36 -19.82 5.86
CA ALA A 182 -26.20 -21.20 6.35
C ALA A 182 -26.70 -22.27 5.35
N LYS A 183 -27.58 -21.89 4.43
CA LYS A 183 -28.06 -22.72 3.31
C LYS A 183 -27.96 -21.89 2.03
N PRO A 184 -26.76 -21.81 1.41
CA PRO A 184 -26.61 -21.06 0.18
C PRO A 184 -27.40 -21.76 -0.94
N LYS A 185 -28.00 -20.95 -1.82
CA LYS A 185 -28.67 -21.46 -3.03
C LYS A 185 -27.61 -21.66 -4.11
N GLY A 186 -27.69 -22.77 -4.83
CA GLY A 186 -26.79 -23.08 -5.95
C GLY A 186 -25.73 -24.11 -5.60
N ASP A 187 -24.79 -24.28 -6.53
CA ASP A 187 -23.68 -25.23 -6.43
C ASP A 187 -22.70 -24.82 -5.32
N TRP A 188 -22.44 -25.75 -4.39
CA TRP A 188 -21.54 -25.54 -3.26
C TRP A 188 -20.14 -25.11 -3.70
N TYR A 189 -19.59 -25.70 -4.77
CA TYR A 189 -18.26 -25.38 -5.27
C TYR A 189 -18.19 -23.94 -5.80
N LYS A 190 -19.24 -23.49 -6.50
CA LYS A 190 -19.32 -22.12 -7.02
C LYS A 190 -19.52 -21.08 -5.92
N VAL A 191 -20.09 -21.47 -4.78
CA VAL A 191 -20.25 -20.58 -3.62
C VAL A 191 -18.97 -20.51 -2.80
N TYR A 192 -18.39 -21.66 -2.43
CA TYR A 192 -17.25 -21.70 -1.51
C TYR A 192 -15.89 -21.55 -2.19
N GLY A 193 -15.75 -21.98 -3.46
CA GLY A 193 -14.50 -21.86 -4.21
C GLY A 193 -13.94 -20.43 -4.24
N PRO A 194 -14.70 -19.44 -4.77
CA PRO A 194 -14.27 -18.05 -4.81
C PRO A 194 -14.04 -17.43 -3.42
N ILE A 195 -14.69 -17.97 -2.38
CA ILE A 195 -14.48 -17.52 -1.01
C ILE A 195 -13.13 -17.99 -0.50
N PHE A 196 -12.82 -19.28 -0.63
CA PHE A 196 -11.54 -19.83 -0.21
C PHE A 196 -10.38 -19.26 -1.02
N GLU A 197 -10.54 -19.03 -2.33
CA GLU A 197 -9.54 -18.34 -3.15
C GLU A 197 -9.27 -16.92 -2.65
N ARG A 198 -10.32 -16.16 -2.34
CA ARG A 198 -10.18 -14.81 -1.81
C ARG A 198 -9.56 -14.81 -0.41
N GLU A 199 -9.92 -15.74 0.46
CA GLU A 199 -9.32 -15.87 1.80
C GLU A 199 -7.86 -16.37 1.74
N ALA A 200 -7.52 -17.16 0.72
CA ALA A 200 -6.18 -17.73 0.53
C ALA A 200 -5.12 -16.64 0.34
N HIS A 201 -5.52 -15.49 -0.22
CA HIS A 201 -4.68 -14.30 -0.33
C HIS A 201 -4.04 -13.91 1.01
N PHE A 202 -4.78 -14.05 2.11
CA PHE A 202 -4.30 -13.69 3.44
C PHE A 202 -3.43 -14.76 4.11
N SER A 203 -3.16 -15.89 3.46
CA SER A 203 -2.36 -16.96 4.04
C SER A 203 -0.89 -16.60 4.14
N THR A 204 -0.31 -16.86 5.31
CA THR A 204 1.14 -16.86 5.54
C THR A 204 1.85 -18.09 4.98
N LYS A 205 1.12 -19.21 4.83
CA LYS A 205 1.65 -20.50 4.36
C LYS A 205 1.23 -20.72 2.91
N GLN A 206 2.19 -21.04 2.05
CA GLN A 206 1.99 -21.33 0.63
C GLN A 206 2.65 -22.69 0.29
N PRO A 207 2.15 -23.45 -0.69
CA PRO A 207 0.93 -23.18 -1.47
C PRO A 207 -0.34 -23.44 -0.65
N VAL A 208 -1.40 -22.67 -0.92
CA VAL A 208 -2.73 -22.93 -0.34
C VAL A 208 -3.38 -24.10 -1.10
N PRO A 209 -3.84 -25.16 -0.43
CA PRO A 209 -4.55 -26.25 -1.08
C PRO A 209 -5.87 -25.76 -1.68
N LEU A 210 -6.15 -26.23 -2.91
CA LEU A 210 -7.41 -25.92 -3.61
C LEU A 210 -8.57 -26.74 -3.04
N LEU A 211 -9.79 -26.22 -3.15
CA LEU A 211 -11.03 -26.89 -2.71
C LEU A 211 -11.24 -28.26 -3.38
N GLY A 212 -10.72 -28.42 -4.59
CA GLY A 212 -10.87 -29.60 -5.42
C GLY A 212 -12.28 -29.76 -6.00
N GLY A 213 -12.47 -30.85 -6.73
CA GLY A 213 -13.75 -31.24 -7.32
C GLY A 213 -14.47 -32.36 -6.55
N PRO A 214 -15.59 -32.87 -7.10
CA PRO A 214 -16.33 -34.00 -6.52
C PRO A 214 -15.50 -35.28 -6.43
N ASP A 215 -14.55 -35.47 -7.37
CA ASP A 215 -13.70 -36.66 -7.46
C ASP A 215 -12.40 -36.56 -6.64
N ALA A 216 -12.25 -35.52 -5.81
CA ALA A 216 -11.07 -35.35 -4.97
C ALA A 216 -10.91 -36.53 -3.98
N THR A 217 -9.68 -36.98 -3.78
CA THR A 217 -9.41 -38.08 -2.86
C THR A 217 -9.64 -37.63 -1.41
N ARG A 218 -9.91 -38.61 -0.53
CA ARG A 218 -10.09 -38.33 0.90
C ARG A 218 -8.90 -37.57 1.51
N GLU A 219 -7.69 -37.96 1.14
CA GLU A 219 -6.46 -37.30 1.61
C GLU A 219 -6.37 -35.84 1.16
N GLN A 220 -6.77 -35.53 -0.07
CA GLN A 220 -6.80 -34.16 -0.58
C GLN A 220 -7.80 -33.30 0.20
N VAL A 221 -9.00 -33.85 0.47
CA VAL A 221 -10.05 -33.17 1.24
C VAL A 221 -9.60 -32.94 2.69
N GLU A 222 -9.00 -33.94 3.33
CA GLU A 222 -8.47 -33.83 4.68
C GLU A 222 -7.32 -32.80 4.76
N SER A 223 -6.38 -32.84 3.82
CA SER A 223 -5.29 -31.86 3.71
C SER A 223 -5.82 -30.43 3.56
N PHE A 224 -6.83 -30.23 2.71
CA PHE A 224 -7.51 -28.94 2.52
C PHE A 224 -8.08 -28.43 3.85
N TYR A 225 -8.92 -29.21 4.54
CA TYR A 225 -9.55 -28.74 5.77
C TYR A 225 -8.54 -28.59 6.93
N ASN A 226 -7.53 -29.45 7.02
CA ASN A 226 -6.47 -29.33 8.01
C ASN A 226 -5.69 -28.01 7.85
N PHE A 227 -5.41 -27.61 6.60
CA PHE A 227 -4.82 -26.31 6.31
C PHE A 227 -5.72 -25.16 6.79
N TRP A 228 -7.00 -25.18 6.46
CA TRP A 228 -7.94 -24.11 6.82
C TRP A 228 -8.27 -24.03 8.31
N LEU A 229 -8.29 -25.16 9.01
CA LEU A 229 -8.43 -25.22 10.47
C LEU A 229 -7.19 -24.70 11.20
N SER A 230 -6.00 -24.84 10.59
CA SER A 230 -4.72 -24.30 11.09
C SER A 230 -4.26 -23.04 10.37
N PHE A 231 -5.21 -22.30 9.77
CA PHE A 231 -4.93 -21.14 8.93
C PHE A 231 -4.27 -20.02 9.73
N SER A 232 -3.14 -19.55 9.21
CA SER A 232 -2.37 -18.44 9.78
C SER A 232 -2.41 -17.26 8.81
N SER A 233 -2.99 -16.16 9.25
CA SER A 233 -3.23 -14.95 8.45
C SER A 233 -2.16 -13.89 8.68
N TRP A 234 -1.71 -13.20 7.63
CA TRP A 234 -0.83 -12.03 7.77
C TRP A 234 -1.60 -10.72 8.02
N ARG A 235 -2.94 -10.73 8.04
CA ARG A 235 -3.75 -9.51 8.26
C ARG A 235 -3.38 -8.79 9.57
N SER A 236 -3.04 -7.51 9.47
CA SER A 236 -2.58 -6.68 10.60
C SER A 236 -3.66 -5.73 11.15
N PHE A 237 -4.59 -5.31 10.30
CA PHE A 237 -5.67 -4.35 10.58
C PHE A 237 -5.23 -2.92 10.97
N GLU A 238 -3.99 -2.54 10.65
CA GLU A 238 -3.41 -1.25 11.05
C GLU A 238 -4.09 -0.05 10.38
N MET A 239 -4.57 -0.19 9.15
CA MET A 239 -5.30 0.90 8.47
C MET A 239 -6.65 1.23 9.12
N ARG A 240 -7.14 0.40 10.06
CA ARG A 240 -8.35 0.65 10.87
C ARG A 240 -8.04 1.24 12.25
N ASP A 241 -6.78 1.60 12.53
CA ASP A 241 -6.42 2.33 13.75
C ASP A 241 -7.08 3.72 13.75
N LYS A 242 -7.65 4.10 14.90
CA LYS A 242 -8.45 5.32 15.06
C LYS A 242 -7.57 6.52 15.39
N ASP A 243 -6.58 6.29 16.24
CA ASP A 243 -5.69 7.33 16.76
C ASP A 243 -4.39 7.34 15.95
N ASP A 244 -3.91 8.52 15.60
CA ASP A 244 -2.59 8.69 15.00
C ASP A 244 -1.57 8.97 16.10
N GLY A 245 -0.66 8.02 16.36
CA GLY A 245 0.37 8.18 17.39
C GLY A 245 1.37 9.30 17.10
N HIS A 246 1.40 9.86 15.88
CA HIS A 246 2.18 11.05 15.54
C HIS A 246 1.48 12.36 15.93
N ALA A 247 0.17 12.33 16.18
CA ALA A 247 -0.62 13.47 16.61
C ALA A 247 -0.65 13.64 18.14
N ALA A 248 0.02 12.78 18.90
CA ALA A 248 0.07 12.85 20.35
C ALA A 248 0.95 14.03 20.83
N ASP A 249 0.47 14.79 21.81
CA ASP A 249 1.18 15.94 22.37
C ASP A 249 2.33 15.51 23.30
N ASN A 250 2.20 14.33 23.91
CA ASN A 250 3.22 13.80 24.81
C ASN A 250 3.36 12.27 24.73
N ARG A 251 4.42 11.77 25.38
CA ARG A 251 4.77 10.35 25.37
C ARG A 251 3.71 9.44 26.01
N ASP A 252 3.03 9.91 27.05
CA ASP A 252 2.04 9.10 27.76
C ASP A 252 0.72 8.99 26.97
N GLU A 253 0.32 10.09 26.33
CA GLU A 253 -0.77 10.10 25.36
C GLU A 253 -0.47 9.17 24.18
N LYS A 254 0.72 9.24 23.59
CA LYS A 254 1.14 8.31 22.53
C LYS A 254 1.02 6.86 22.97
N ARG A 255 1.50 6.53 24.18
CA ARG A 255 1.41 5.17 24.75
C ARG A 255 -0.05 4.73 24.95
N TRP A 256 -0.91 5.64 25.36
CA TRP A 256 -2.32 5.38 25.53
C TRP A 256 -3.01 5.13 24.18
N MET A 257 -2.76 5.96 23.16
CA MET A 257 -3.25 5.79 21.78
C MET A 257 -2.79 4.45 21.19
N ASP A 258 -1.49 4.14 21.30
CA ASP A 258 -0.93 2.87 20.83
C ASP A 258 -1.58 1.65 21.51
N LYS A 259 -1.91 1.78 22.80
CA LYS A 259 -2.62 0.75 23.57
C LYS A 259 -4.06 0.56 23.06
N GLN A 260 -4.79 1.64 22.79
CA GLN A 260 -6.15 1.56 22.22
C GLN A 260 -6.13 0.92 20.83
N ASN A 261 -5.22 1.36 19.95
CA ASN A 261 -5.05 0.80 18.62
C ASN A 261 -4.69 -0.69 18.68
N ARG A 262 -3.76 -1.11 19.56
CA ARG A 262 -3.42 -2.52 19.75
C ARG A 262 -4.62 -3.36 20.24
N ALA A 263 -5.42 -2.82 21.16
CA ALA A 263 -6.64 -3.49 21.63
C ALA A 263 -7.66 -3.63 20.48
N ASN A 264 -7.86 -2.58 19.67
CA ASN A 264 -8.74 -2.61 18.51
C ASN A 264 -8.28 -3.64 17.46
N ARG A 265 -6.99 -3.66 17.09
CA ARG A 265 -6.43 -4.66 16.17
C ARG A 265 -6.60 -6.08 16.71
N THR A 266 -6.41 -6.29 18.00
CA THR A 266 -6.61 -7.62 18.63
C THR A 266 -8.07 -8.07 18.52
N LYS A 267 -9.02 -7.16 18.74
CA LYS A 267 -10.45 -7.41 18.55
C LYS A 267 -10.76 -7.76 17.08
N LEU A 268 -10.30 -6.95 16.12
CA LEU A 268 -10.53 -7.18 14.69
C LEU A 268 -9.93 -8.51 14.21
N LYS A 269 -8.72 -8.86 14.67
CA LYS A 269 -8.11 -10.18 14.39
C LYS A 269 -8.96 -11.32 14.95
N ARG A 270 -9.49 -11.19 16.17
CA ARG A 270 -10.36 -12.20 16.77
C ARG A 270 -11.66 -12.36 15.98
N GLU A 271 -12.27 -11.26 15.55
CA GLU A 271 -13.48 -11.26 14.73
C GLU A 271 -13.25 -11.91 13.36
N ASP A 272 -12.12 -11.60 12.69
CA ASP A 272 -11.75 -12.21 11.41
C ASP A 272 -11.49 -13.72 11.54
N VAL A 273 -10.80 -14.15 12.60
CA VAL A 273 -10.61 -15.58 12.88
C VAL A 273 -11.95 -16.28 13.12
N ALA A 274 -12.84 -15.69 13.93
CA ALA A 274 -14.16 -16.25 14.17
C ALA A 274 -15.00 -16.33 12.88
N ARG A 275 -14.94 -15.30 12.04
CA ARG A 275 -15.59 -15.25 10.72
C ARG A 275 -15.09 -16.37 9.80
N ARG A 276 -13.77 -16.51 9.65
CA ARG A 276 -13.16 -17.56 8.82
C ARG A 276 -13.50 -18.96 9.35
N ASN A 277 -13.40 -19.18 10.66
CA ASN A 277 -13.75 -20.47 11.26
C ASN A 277 -15.22 -20.84 11.00
N LYS A 278 -16.12 -19.85 11.04
CA LYS A 278 -17.53 -20.05 10.69
C LYS A 278 -17.72 -20.44 9.22
N ILE A 279 -16.96 -19.83 8.29
CA ILE A 279 -16.96 -20.22 6.87
C ILE A 279 -16.52 -21.69 6.72
N VAL A 280 -15.40 -22.06 7.36
CA VAL A 280 -14.85 -23.42 7.30
C VAL A 280 -15.83 -24.44 7.89
N GLU A 281 -16.41 -24.16 9.05
CA GLU A 281 -17.40 -25.03 9.69
C GLU A 281 -18.64 -25.24 8.81
N GLN A 282 -19.18 -24.17 8.24
CA GLN A 282 -20.32 -24.25 7.33
C GLN A 282 -19.97 -25.02 6.05
N ALA A 283 -18.78 -24.79 5.48
CA ALA A 283 -18.29 -25.53 4.33
C ALA A 283 -18.22 -27.03 4.62
N MET A 284 -17.57 -27.44 5.72
CA MET A 284 -17.45 -28.85 6.14
C MET A 284 -18.80 -29.52 6.41
N LYS A 285 -19.79 -28.75 6.88
CA LYS A 285 -21.14 -29.28 7.16
C LYS A 285 -21.93 -29.54 5.88
N LEU A 286 -21.68 -28.75 4.83
CA LEU A 286 -22.39 -28.82 3.55
C LEU A 286 -21.64 -29.65 2.49
N ASP A 287 -20.34 -29.88 2.65
CA ASP A 287 -19.52 -30.66 1.72
C ASP A 287 -19.93 -32.14 1.72
N GLU A 288 -20.48 -32.59 0.59
CA GLU A 288 -20.97 -33.96 0.42
C GLU A 288 -19.88 -35.01 0.65
N ARG A 289 -18.62 -34.72 0.30
CA ARG A 289 -17.49 -35.65 0.48
C ARG A 289 -17.25 -35.89 1.97
N VAL A 290 -17.22 -34.81 2.76
CA VAL A 290 -17.04 -34.86 4.21
C VAL A 290 -18.24 -35.51 4.90
N VAL A 291 -19.46 -35.24 4.42
CA VAL A 291 -20.68 -35.87 4.95
C VAL A 291 -20.66 -37.38 4.74
N LYS A 292 -20.21 -37.86 3.58
CA LYS A 292 -20.04 -39.30 3.30
C LYS A 292 -19.04 -39.94 4.27
N TYR A 293 -17.84 -39.37 4.43
CA TYR A 293 -16.83 -39.91 5.33
C TYR A 293 -17.29 -39.95 6.80
N ARG A 294 -18.01 -38.91 7.25
CA ARG A 294 -18.58 -38.88 8.61
C ARG A 294 -19.66 -39.94 8.81
N LYS A 295 -20.46 -40.22 7.78
CA LYS A 295 -21.50 -41.26 7.81
C LYS A 295 -20.85 -42.65 7.87
N GLU A 296 -19.89 -42.92 6.99
CA GLU A 296 -19.12 -44.18 6.95
C GLU A 296 -18.44 -44.45 8.30
N ALA A 297 -17.71 -43.48 8.85
CA ALA A 297 -17.04 -43.62 10.15
C ALA A 297 -18.03 -43.91 11.30
N ARG A 298 -19.22 -43.30 11.28
CA ARG A 298 -20.27 -43.55 12.28
C ARG A 298 -20.87 -44.96 12.15
N GLU A 299 -21.04 -45.43 10.91
CA GLU A 299 -21.54 -46.79 10.63
C GLU A 299 -20.52 -47.85 11.04
N GLU A 300 -19.23 -47.63 10.79
CA GLU A 300 -18.12 -48.48 11.25
C GLU A 300 -18.06 -48.55 12.78
N GLU A 301 -18.13 -47.40 13.46
CA GLU A 301 -18.14 -47.35 14.93
C GLU A 301 -19.37 -48.07 15.51
N ALA A 302 -20.54 -47.90 14.89
CA ALA A 302 -21.76 -48.58 15.31
C ALA A 302 -21.67 -50.10 15.07
N ALA A 303 -21.07 -50.54 13.97
CA ALA A 303 -20.82 -51.94 13.66
C ALA A 303 -19.84 -52.56 14.68
N ALA A 304 -18.74 -51.88 15.00
CA ALA A 304 -17.79 -52.31 16.02
C ALA A 304 -18.44 -52.44 17.40
N LYS A 305 -19.28 -51.48 17.81
CA LYS A 305 -20.04 -51.55 19.07
C LYS A 305 -21.03 -52.71 19.10
N ARG A 306 -21.72 -52.98 17.97
CA ARG A 306 -22.63 -54.13 17.84
C ARG A 306 -21.89 -55.46 17.94
N ALA A 307 -20.74 -55.58 17.25
CA ALA A 307 -19.89 -56.77 17.30
C ALA A 307 -19.36 -57.03 18.72
N ALA A 308 -18.86 -56.00 19.40
CA ALA A 308 -18.40 -56.10 20.79
C ALA A 308 -19.52 -56.53 21.76
N LYS A 309 -20.74 -55.99 21.59
CA LYS A 309 -21.91 -56.38 22.41
C LYS A 309 -22.36 -57.82 22.13
N ALA A 310 -22.26 -58.30 20.89
CA ALA A 310 -22.57 -59.68 20.53
C ALA A 310 -21.56 -60.66 21.13
N ALA A 311 -20.25 -60.34 21.04
CA ALA A 311 -19.19 -61.13 21.66
C ALA A 311 -19.37 -61.27 23.19
N ARG A 312 -19.81 -60.19 23.86
CA ARG A 312 -20.05 -60.20 25.32
C ARG A 312 -21.32 -60.93 25.77
N ARG A 313 -22.20 -61.30 24.85
CA ARG A 313 -23.45 -62.04 25.13
C ARG A 313 -23.36 -63.53 24.81
N GLY A 314 -22.34 -63.94 24.06
CA GLY A 314 -22.15 -65.31 23.59
C GLY A 314 -21.05 -66.10 24.33
N GLY A 315 -20.45 -65.52 25.38
CA GLY A 315 -19.55 -66.20 26.32
C GLY A 315 -20.12 -66.12 27.73
#